data_AF-A0A525VH54-F1
#
_entry.id   AF-A0A525VH54-F1
#
_cell.length_a   1.000
_cell.length_b   1.000
_cell.length_c   1.000
_cell.angle_alpha   90.00
_cell.angle_beta   90.00
_cell.angle_gamma   90.00
#
_symmetry.space_group_name_H-M   'P 1'
#
loop_
_entity.id
_entity.type
_entity.pdbx_description
1 polymer ?
#
loop_
_entity_poly.entity_id
_entity_poly.type
_entity_poly.pdbx_seq_one_letter_code
_entity_poly.pdbx_strand_id
1 'polypeptide(L)'
;MRRRLALMTLLFASCIACSPTHSSLTQALEHAPPPVVEFPPLSSEPLPASEISEEHRLPELLPQKPEDAVTALSVLRAEVRLSPDRADSRLKLAEGLFRIGDLDAAIDECRAAIALESNNAQAHLQLGVALMAKQDGRAASTALKESILLDPTLTQAHYSLGSVQYSLGQLTAAIQSYRRALELHPHFPDARYRLALILKLTNQHREATQLMEDAAIGGIPQAQYFMGNAYRNGQGVEKNLALAIHWWTKAVELGQQRAAESLSQLRRQALSPDQSDRRKKDAYEGFNQYRGQLWADYPDAGRNGHSDSLGITLLKESQSPNGVTTLLAEAFALGETAHEELARLYETGLDTRFTQFDARILTCFTTTAGDGFVPAKKALARIYGKGLGVTQDVQKAKAMLKELPKQESKAILADIAGP
;
A
#
# COMPACT_ATOMS: atom_id res chain seq x y z
N MET A 1 -10.77 27.75 49.39
CA MET A 1 -9.48 27.84 50.14
C MET A 1 -8.31 27.88 49.14
N ARG A 2 -7.17 28.40 49.62
CA ARG A 2 -5.76 28.34 49.18
C ARG A 2 -5.42 27.38 47.99
N ARG A 3 -4.61 27.74 46.98
CA ARG A 3 -3.19 28.25 46.96
C ARG A 3 -2.21 27.28 47.64
N ARG A 4 -0.94 27.07 47.25
CA ARG A 4 -0.03 27.36 46.11
C ARG A 4 1.37 26.90 46.61
N LEU A 5 2.37 26.74 45.72
CA LEU A 5 3.82 26.70 46.07
C LEU A 5 4.26 25.50 46.95
N ALA A 6 5.55 25.17 47.11
CA ALA A 6 6.82 25.66 46.53
C ALA A 6 7.68 24.42 46.17
N LEU A 7 8.69 24.38 45.28
CA LEU A 7 9.73 25.33 44.85
C LEU A 7 10.78 25.66 45.93
N MET A 8 12.02 25.18 45.78
CA MET A 8 13.31 25.92 45.77
C MET A 8 14.47 24.90 45.52
N THR A 9 15.51 25.05 44.69
CA THR A 9 16.13 26.12 43.84
C THR A 9 17.50 26.64 44.35
N LEU A 10 18.30 27.23 43.44
CA LEU A 10 19.63 27.87 43.60
C LEU A 10 20.83 26.88 43.67
N LEU A 11 22.11 27.19 43.37
CA LEU A 11 22.87 28.16 42.51
C LEU A 11 24.37 27.66 42.50
N PHE A 12 25.40 28.13 41.76
CA PHE A 12 25.64 29.21 40.77
C PHE A 12 26.91 28.87 39.91
N ALA A 13 27.13 29.63 38.82
CA ALA A 13 28.40 29.91 38.11
C ALA A 13 29.20 28.76 37.43
N SER A 14 29.88 28.85 36.27
CA SER A 14 30.27 29.90 35.28
C SER A 14 31.78 30.17 35.17
N CYS A 15 32.25 30.38 33.92
CA CYS A 15 33.45 31.13 33.46
C CYS A 15 34.76 30.41 33.02
N ILE A 16 35.09 30.63 31.72
CA ILE A 16 36.39 31.11 31.17
C ILE A 16 37.50 30.10 30.74
N ALA A 17 37.52 29.85 29.42
CA ALA A 17 38.66 29.98 28.46
C ALA A 17 39.82 28.95 28.31
N CYS A 18 40.56 29.15 27.20
CA CYS A 18 41.86 28.61 26.77
C CYS A 18 41.95 27.18 26.18
N SER A 19 42.01 27.13 24.83
CA SER A 19 42.82 26.18 24.04
C SER A 19 44.26 26.74 23.88
N PRO A 20 45.32 25.96 23.51
CA PRO A 20 45.54 25.50 22.12
C PRO A 20 46.40 24.20 21.91
N THR A 21 46.66 23.82 20.64
CA THR A 21 47.82 23.03 20.07
C THR A 21 48.22 21.67 20.70
N HIS A 22 48.44 20.54 19.99
CA HIS A 22 49.10 20.25 18.70
C HIS A 22 48.41 19.05 17.98
N SER A 23 48.40 18.89 16.64
CA SER A 23 49.46 18.35 15.73
C SER A 23 49.96 16.93 16.11
N SER A 24 50.06 15.92 15.23
CA SER A 24 50.24 15.92 13.76
C SER A 24 49.68 14.66 13.04
N LEU A 25 49.53 14.79 11.71
CA LEU A 25 49.89 13.86 10.59
C LEU A 25 50.49 12.48 10.97
N THR A 26 50.29 11.34 10.28
CA THR A 26 49.79 11.02 8.90
C THR A 26 49.16 9.59 8.94
N GLN A 27 48.58 8.94 7.93
CA GLN A 27 48.87 8.84 6.49
C GLN A 27 47.62 8.39 5.70
N ALA A 28 47.59 8.60 4.38
CA ALA A 28 46.45 8.23 3.52
C ALA A 28 46.51 6.78 3.00
N LEU A 29 45.34 6.25 2.61
CA LEU A 29 45.18 5.14 1.67
C LEU A 29 44.06 5.48 0.69
N GLU A 30 44.20 5.04 -0.56
CA GLU A 30 43.44 5.57 -1.70
C GLU A 30 42.12 4.85 -1.98
N HIS A 31 41.35 5.42 -2.91
CA HIS A 31 39.99 5.03 -3.27
C HIS A 31 39.79 3.56 -3.64
N ALA A 32 38.65 3.02 -3.20
CA ALA A 32 37.75 2.31 -4.11
C ALA A 32 36.50 3.18 -4.32
N PRO A 33 35.96 3.32 -5.55
CA PRO A 33 34.66 3.96 -5.75
C PRO A 33 33.54 3.09 -5.13
N PRO A 34 32.45 3.69 -4.61
CA PRO A 34 31.29 2.91 -4.17
C PRO A 34 30.69 2.14 -5.37
N PRO A 35 30.08 0.96 -5.15
CA PRO A 35 29.54 0.15 -6.23
C PRO A 35 28.49 0.92 -7.03
N VAL A 36 28.58 0.84 -8.35
CA VAL A 36 27.62 1.47 -9.27
C VAL A 36 26.24 0.91 -9.00
N VAL A 37 25.27 1.80 -8.78
CA VAL A 37 23.87 1.41 -8.62
C VAL A 37 23.31 1.06 -9.99
N GLU A 38 23.15 -0.24 -10.26
CA GLU A 38 22.34 -0.70 -11.40
C GLU A 38 20.87 -0.40 -11.12
N PHE A 39 20.40 0.74 -11.62
CA PHE A 39 18.98 1.05 -11.67
C PHE A 39 18.31 0.18 -12.74
N PRO A 40 17.25 -0.60 -12.42
CA PRO A 40 16.35 -1.05 -13.47
C PRO A 40 15.75 0.20 -14.14
N PRO A 41 15.66 0.26 -15.48
CA PRO A 41 15.04 1.41 -16.14
C PRO A 41 13.59 1.51 -15.67
N LEU A 42 13.17 2.71 -15.28
CA LEU A 42 11.76 3.02 -15.15
C LEU A 42 11.16 2.98 -16.55
N SER A 43 10.48 1.88 -16.87
CA SER A 43 9.72 1.72 -18.10
C SER A 43 8.85 2.95 -18.34
N SER A 44 8.78 3.40 -19.59
CA SER A 44 7.89 4.49 -20.02
C SER A 44 6.44 4.01 -20.12
N GLU A 45 5.92 3.46 -19.02
CA GLU A 45 4.52 3.12 -18.85
C GLU A 45 3.73 4.39 -18.54
N PRO A 46 2.57 4.63 -19.20
CA PRO A 46 1.59 5.57 -18.68
C PRO A 46 1.22 5.16 -17.25
N LEU A 47 1.09 6.14 -16.35
CA LEU A 47 0.64 5.86 -14.99
C LEU A 47 -0.70 5.11 -15.05
N PRO A 48 -0.84 3.93 -14.41
CA PRO A 48 -2.17 3.41 -14.13
C PRO A 48 -2.89 4.48 -13.30
N ALA A 49 -4.15 4.74 -13.62
CA ALA A 49 -4.97 5.70 -12.88
C ALA A 49 -5.01 5.26 -11.42
N SER A 50 -4.34 6.00 -10.53
CA SER A 50 -4.34 5.68 -9.12
C SER A 50 -5.76 5.87 -8.58
N GLU A 51 -6.28 4.84 -7.92
CA GLU A 51 -7.54 4.93 -7.18
C GLU A 51 -7.33 5.93 -6.04
N ILE A 52 -7.75 7.17 -6.29
CA ILE A 52 -7.70 8.29 -5.37
C ILE A 52 -8.43 7.87 -4.08
N SER A 53 -7.83 8.13 -2.92
CA SER A 53 -8.44 7.86 -1.62
C SER A 53 -9.87 8.39 -1.58
N GLU A 54 -10.84 7.56 -1.19
CA GLU A 54 -12.26 7.69 -1.57
C GLU A 54 -12.90 9.06 -1.26
N GLU A 55 -12.43 9.74 -0.21
CA GLU A 55 -12.89 11.05 0.25
C GLU A 55 -12.55 12.23 -0.70
N HIS A 56 -11.62 12.04 -1.66
CA HIS A 56 -11.11 13.08 -2.57
C HIS A 56 -11.47 12.87 -4.05
N ARG A 57 -12.41 11.98 -4.35
CA ARG A 57 -12.98 11.80 -5.69
C ARG A 57 -13.87 13.01 -6.06
N LEU A 58 -13.89 13.39 -7.34
CA LEU A 58 -15.10 14.01 -7.91
C LEU A 58 -16.27 13.02 -7.67
N PRO A 59 -17.48 13.51 -7.34
CA PRO A 59 -18.52 12.71 -6.68
C PRO A 59 -18.74 11.35 -7.35
N GLU A 60 -18.71 10.31 -6.51
CA GLU A 60 -18.51 8.90 -6.86
C GLU A 60 -19.31 8.43 -8.09
N LEU A 61 -18.61 8.16 -9.19
CA LEU A 61 -19.22 7.70 -10.45
C LEU A 61 -18.25 6.84 -11.28
N LEU A 62 -17.83 5.69 -10.75
CA LEU A 62 -17.40 4.50 -11.51
C LEU A 62 -17.28 3.28 -10.55
N PRO A 63 -17.76 2.07 -10.91
CA PRO A 63 -18.50 1.69 -12.12
C PRO A 63 -19.97 1.31 -11.84
N GLN A 64 -20.92 2.04 -12.44
CA GLN A 64 -22.09 1.35 -13.01
C GLN A 64 -21.69 0.77 -14.38
N LYS A 65 -22.50 -0.11 -14.98
CA LYS A 65 -22.10 -0.88 -16.17
C LYS A 65 -21.84 0.03 -17.38
N PRO A 66 -21.17 -0.47 -18.44
CA PRO A 66 -21.11 0.23 -19.72
C PRO A 66 -22.50 0.62 -20.27
N GLU A 67 -23.52 -0.21 -20.02
CA GLU A 67 -24.93 0.04 -20.33
C GLU A 67 -25.46 1.32 -19.62
N ASP A 68 -25.14 1.47 -18.34
CA ASP A 68 -25.54 2.60 -17.50
C ASP A 68 -24.77 3.88 -17.88
N ALA A 69 -23.48 3.76 -18.22
CA ALA A 69 -22.65 4.88 -18.68
C ALA A 69 -23.14 5.47 -20.02
N VAL A 70 -23.50 4.61 -20.99
CA VAL A 70 -24.10 5.03 -22.26
C VAL A 70 -25.48 5.68 -22.02
N THR A 71 -26.27 5.14 -21.10
CA THR A 71 -27.56 5.70 -20.71
C THR A 71 -27.40 7.08 -20.08
N ALA A 72 -26.48 7.25 -19.13
CA ALA A 72 -26.16 8.54 -18.51
C ALA A 72 -25.69 9.58 -19.55
N LEU A 73 -24.83 9.20 -20.49
CA LEU A 73 -24.42 10.06 -21.60
C LEU A 73 -25.58 10.46 -22.52
N SER A 74 -26.58 9.61 -22.71
CA SER A 74 -27.78 9.98 -23.48
C SER A 74 -28.59 11.10 -22.79
N VAL A 75 -28.67 11.07 -21.46
CA VAL A 75 -29.32 12.10 -20.63
C VAL A 75 -28.50 13.39 -20.62
N LEU A 76 -27.19 13.33 -20.42
CA LEU A 76 -26.31 14.50 -20.44
C LEU A 76 -26.31 15.20 -21.81
N ARG A 77 -26.30 14.43 -22.90
CA ARG A 77 -26.48 14.95 -24.27
C ARG A 77 -27.89 15.53 -24.49
N ALA A 78 -28.90 15.12 -23.72
CA ALA A 78 -30.23 15.74 -23.76
C ALA A 78 -30.27 17.04 -22.94
N GLU A 79 -29.61 17.10 -21.77
CA GLU A 79 -29.47 18.32 -20.95
C GLU A 79 -28.83 19.44 -21.78
N VAL A 80 -27.70 19.18 -22.44
CA VAL A 80 -27.00 20.15 -23.31
C VAL A 80 -27.81 20.54 -24.55
N ARG A 81 -28.74 19.70 -25.04
CA ARG A 81 -29.68 20.08 -26.12
C ARG A 81 -30.83 20.98 -25.63
N LEU A 82 -31.23 20.85 -24.37
CA LEU A 82 -32.31 21.64 -23.75
C LEU A 82 -31.80 22.96 -23.14
N SER A 83 -30.50 23.05 -22.84
CA SER A 83 -29.85 24.25 -22.29
C SER A 83 -28.41 24.39 -22.85
N PRO A 84 -28.27 24.70 -24.15
CA PRO A 84 -26.97 24.72 -24.84
C PRO A 84 -26.05 25.88 -24.42
N ASP A 85 -26.61 26.83 -23.67
CA ASP A 85 -26.04 28.05 -23.13
C ASP A 85 -25.54 27.91 -21.67
N ARG A 86 -25.74 26.75 -21.03
CA ARG A 86 -25.23 26.48 -19.67
C ARG A 86 -23.86 25.82 -19.70
N ALA A 87 -22.86 26.46 -19.07
CA ALA A 87 -21.55 25.85 -18.86
C ALA A 87 -21.64 24.58 -18.01
N ASP A 88 -22.37 24.59 -16.88
CA ASP A 88 -22.56 23.43 -15.99
C ASP A 88 -22.92 22.14 -16.74
N SER A 89 -23.92 22.24 -17.63
CA SER A 89 -24.47 21.10 -18.37
C SER A 89 -23.43 20.49 -19.33
N ARG A 90 -22.58 21.34 -19.91
CA ARG A 90 -21.44 20.93 -20.73
C ARG A 90 -20.32 20.32 -19.90
N LEU A 91 -20.03 20.85 -18.71
CA LEU A 91 -19.04 20.26 -17.79
C LEU A 91 -19.45 18.86 -17.31
N LYS A 92 -20.73 18.65 -16.95
CA LYS A 92 -21.24 17.30 -16.66
C LYS A 92 -21.08 16.36 -17.85
N LEU A 93 -21.39 16.83 -19.06
CA LEU A 93 -21.23 16.03 -20.28
C LEU A 93 -19.75 15.72 -20.56
N ALA A 94 -18.85 16.69 -20.42
CA ALA A 94 -17.42 16.50 -20.55
C ALA A 94 -16.87 15.48 -19.54
N GLU A 95 -17.31 15.54 -18.28
CA GLU A 95 -16.95 14.56 -17.26
C GLU A 95 -17.47 13.16 -17.61
N GLY A 96 -18.71 13.04 -18.09
CA GLY A 96 -19.27 11.78 -18.59
C GLY A 96 -18.49 11.20 -19.77
N LEU A 97 -18.05 12.04 -20.70
CA LEU A 97 -17.24 11.66 -21.87
C LEU A 97 -15.83 11.23 -21.45
N PHE A 98 -15.22 11.96 -20.50
CA PHE A 98 -13.93 11.60 -19.92
C PHE A 98 -13.95 10.22 -19.27
N ARG A 99 -15.01 9.90 -18.49
CA ARG A 99 -15.16 8.58 -17.82
C ARG A 99 -15.28 7.40 -18.79
N ILE A 100 -15.75 7.60 -20.03
CA ILE A 100 -15.77 6.56 -21.07
C ILE A 100 -14.53 6.56 -21.98
N GLY A 101 -13.57 7.47 -21.75
CA GLY A 101 -12.37 7.62 -22.58
C GLY A 101 -12.57 8.40 -23.89
N ASP A 102 -13.73 9.04 -24.10
CA ASP A 102 -13.97 9.95 -25.23
C ASP A 102 -13.37 11.34 -24.91
N LEU A 103 -12.04 11.35 -24.81
CA LEU A 103 -11.26 12.49 -24.31
C LEU A 103 -11.29 13.69 -25.27
N ASP A 104 -11.46 13.47 -26.58
CA ASP A 104 -11.57 14.57 -27.55
C ASP A 104 -12.90 15.31 -27.38
N ALA A 105 -14.02 14.58 -27.31
CA ALA A 105 -15.33 15.20 -27.07
C ALA A 105 -15.41 15.82 -25.65
N ALA A 106 -14.74 15.24 -24.66
CA ALA A 106 -14.61 15.85 -23.32
C ALA A 106 -13.86 17.19 -23.36
N ILE A 107 -12.75 17.27 -24.10
CA ILE A 107 -11.99 18.51 -24.30
C ILE A 107 -12.85 19.57 -25.01
N ASP A 108 -13.61 19.20 -26.04
CA ASP A 108 -14.42 20.14 -26.79
C ASP A 108 -15.65 20.65 -26.02
N GLU A 109 -16.29 19.82 -25.18
CA GLU A 109 -17.33 20.30 -24.27
C GLU A 109 -16.77 21.17 -23.13
N CYS A 110 -15.55 20.90 -22.63
CA CYS A 110 -14.87 21.82 -21.71
C CYS A 110 -14.57 23.18 -22.37
N ARG A 111 -14.10 23.18 -23.63
CA ARG A 111 -13.87 24.40 -24.41
C ARG A 111 -15.17 25.17 -24.64
N ALA A 112 -16.27 24.47 -24.94
CA ALA A 112 -17.59 25.08 -25.10
C ALA A 112 -18.13 25.66 -23.79
N ALA A 113 -17.87 25.04 -22.64
CA ALA A 113 -18.16 25.62 -21.32
C ALA A 113 -17.35 26.90 -21.06
N ILE A 114 -16.03 26.90 -21.34
CA ILE A 114 -15.15 28.08 -21.21
C ILE A 114 -15.55 29.21 -22.17
N ALA A 115 -16.11 28.88 -23.34
CA ALA A 115 -16.62 29.87 -24.29
C ALA A 115 -17.94 30.55 -23.83
N LEU A 116 -18.69 29.92 -22.92
CA LEU A 116 -19.87 30.50 -22.27
C LEU A 116 -19.48 31.27 -20.99
N GLU A 117 -18.60 30.69 -20.18
CA GLU A 117 -18.14 31.25 -18.89
C GLU A 117 -16.61 31.20 -18.80
N SER A 118 -15.94 32.22 -19.35
CA SER A 118 -14.47 32.24 -19.42
C SER A 118 -13.77 32.27 -18.06
N ASN A 119 -14.48 32.73 -17.02
CA ASN A 119 -14.03 32.78 -15.63
C ASN A 119 -14.38 31.53 -14.81
N ASN A 120 -14.92 30.46 -15.42
CA ASN A 120 -15.26 29.22 -14.72
C ASN A 120 -14.00 28.40 -14.43
N ALA A 121 -13.43 28.55 -13.23
CA ALA A 121 -12.20 27.89 -12.80
C ALA A 121 -12.26 26.35 -12.89
N GLN A 122 -13.45 25.77 -12.66
CA GLN A 122 -13.69 24.32 -12.75
C GLN A 122 -13.67 23.82 -14.20
N ALA A 123 -14.13 24.63 -15.16
CA ALA A 123 -14.05 24.30 -16.59
C ALA A 123 -12.60 24.19 -17.07
N HIS A 124 -11.74 25.12 -16.64
CA HIS A 124 -10.30 25.08 -16.92
C HIS A 124 -9.59 23.91 -16.22
N LEU A 125 -10.05 23.51 -15.02
CA LEU A 125 -9.56 22.31 -14.34
C LEU A 125 -9.89 21.04 -15.13
N GLN A 126 -11.15 20.85 -15.53
CA GLN A 126 -11.56 19.68 -16.31
C GLN A 126 -10.89 19.62 -17.68
N LEU A 127 -10.75 20.76 -18.37
CA LEU A 127 -9.96 20.86 -19.60
C LEU A 127 -8.50 20.39 -19.37
N GLY A 128 -7.88 20.87 -18.29
CA GLY A 128 -6.54 20.48 -17.89
C GLY A 128 -6.39 18.96 -17.67
N VAL A 129 -7.31 18.35 -16.93
CA VAL A 129 -7.31 16.90 -16.65
C VAL A 129 -7.59 16.07 -17.90
N ALA A 130 -8.47 16.51 -18.79
CA ALA A 130 -8.71 15.82 -20.07
C ALA A 130 -7.48 15.88 -20.99
N LEU A 131 -6.79 17.03 -21.04
CA LEU A 131 -5.52 17.19 -21.77
C LEU A 131 -4.38 16.35 -21.17
N MET A 132 -4.34 16.17 -19.83
CA MET A 132 -3.42 15.23 -19.17
C MET A 132 -3.63 13.79 -19.65
N ALA A 133 -4.87 13.32 -19.71
CA ALA A 133 -5.19 11.98 -20.18
C ALA A 133 -4.87 11.80 -21.68
N LYS A 134 -4.99 12.87 -22.47
CA LYS A 134 -4.52 12.95 -23.87
C LYS A 134 -3.01 13.11 -24.03
N GLN A 135 -2.25 13.15 -22.93
CA GLN A 135 -0.80 13.34 -22.87
C GLN A 135 -0.28 14.70 -23.38
N ASP A 136 -1.16 15.67 -23.68
CA ASP A 136 -0.73 17.05 -23.95
C ASP A 136 -0.47 17.81 -22.64
N GLY A 137 0.66 17.49 -22.02
CA GLY A 137 1.13 18.17 -20.81
C GLY A 137 1.35 19.68 -21.01
N ARG A 138 1.57 20.17 -22.24
CA ARG A 138 1.78 21.61 -22.48
C ARG A 138 0.46 22.37 -22.40
N ALA A 139 -0.55 21.94 -23.15
CA ALA A 139 -1.88 22.55 -23.10
C ALA A 139 -2.53 22.34 -21.72
N ALA A 140 -2.34 21.18 -21.10
CA ALA A 140 -2.79 20.92 -19.72
C ALA A 140 -2.17 21.91 -18.73
N SER A 141 -0.86 22.18 -18.81
CA SER A 141 -0.19 23.15 -17.93
C SER A 141 -0.78 24.56 -18.06
N THR A 142 -1.20 24.97 -19.26
CA THR A 142 -1.84 26.27 -19.49
C THR A 142 -3.24 26.32 -18.87
N ALA A 143 -4.11 25.33 -19.16
CA ALA A 143 -5.46 25.30 -18.60
C ALA A 143 -5.47 25.22 -17.06
N LEU A 144 -4.58 24.42 -16.46
CA LEU A 144 -4.47 24.31 -15.01
C LEU A 144 -3.94 25.60 -14.35
N LYS A 145 -3.11 26.39 -15.03
CA LYS A 145 -2.69 27.72 -14.55
C LYS A 145 -3.84 28.73 -14.61
N GLU A 146 -4.67 28.69 -15.64
CA GLU A 146 -5.85 29.55 -15.74
C GLU A 146 -6.88 29.21 -14.66
N SER A 147 -7.10 27.92 -14.40
CA SER A 147 -7.89 27.44 -13.25
C SER A 147 -7.40 28.01 -11.92
N ILE A 148 -6.08 27.95 -11.66
CA ILE A 148 -5.45 28.51 -10.45
C ILE A 148 -5.48 30.05 -10.41
N LEU A 149 -5.48 30.73 -11.56
CA LEU A 149 -5.60 32.18 -11.64
C LEU A 149 -7.02 32.65 -11.26
N LEU A 150 -8.03 31.89 -11.68
CA LEU A 150 -9.44 32.16 -11.43
C LEU A 150 -9.86 31.77 -10.00
N ASP A 151 -9.40 30.62 -9.51
CA ASP A 151 -9.54 30.23 -8.10
C ASP A 151 -8.22 29.62 -7.55
N PRO A 152 -7.41 30.44 -6.83
CA PRO A 152 -6.17 30.00 -6.20
C PRO A 152 -6.34 28.95 -5.08
N THR A 153 -7.57 28.63 -4.67
CA THR A 153 -7.91 27.68 -3.59
C THR A 153 -8.27 26.29 -4.07
N LEU A 154 -8.40 26.06 -5.39
CA LEU A 154 -8.64 24.72 -5.97
C LEU A 154 -7.44 23.79 -5.78
N THR A 155 -7.40 23.08 -4.64
CA THR A 155 -6.42 22.02 -4.31
C THR A 155 -6.14 21.09 -5.47
N GLN A 156 -7.19 20.64 -6.18
CA GLN A 156 -7.07 19.70 -7.29
C GLN A 156 -6.39 20.29 -8.54
N ALA A 157 -6.49 21.62 -8.75
CA ALA A 157 -5.78 22.29 -9.83
C ALA A 157 -4.27 22.36 -9.54
N HIS A 158 -3.88 22.65 -8.29
CA HIS A 158 -2.48 22.58 -7.84
C HIS A 158 -1.92 21.15 -7.92
N TYR A 159 -2.66 20.13 -7.47
CA TYR A 159 -2.24 18.73 -7.58
C TYR A 159 -2.08 18.26 -9.04
N SER A 160 -3.05 18.59 -9.90
CA SER A 160 -2.99 18.28 -11.33
C SER A 160 -1.83 19.01 -12.02
N LEU A 161 -1.58 20.27 -11.67
CA LEU A 161 -0.45 21.03 -12.22
C LEU A 161 0.90 20.45 -11.78
N GLY A 162 1.02 20.01 -10.52
CA GLY A 162 2.20 19.28 -10.04
C GLY A 162 2.42 17.94 -10.78
N SER A 163 1.33 17.26 -11.15
CA SER A 163 1.36 16.03 -11.95
C SER A 163 1.86 16.29 -13.38
N VAL A 164 1.38 17.37 -14.02
CA VAL A 164 1.86 17.82 -15.34
C VAL A 164 3.32 18.28 -15.30
N GLN A 165 3.71 19.08 -14.30
CA GLN A 165 5.08 19.54 -14.17
C GLN A 165 6.04 18.38 -13.96
N TYR A 166 5.63 17.35 -13.19
CA TYR A 166 6.42 16.13 -13.03
C TYR A 166 6.61 15.37 -14.36
N SER A 167 5.56 15.16 -15.16
CA SER A 167 5.69 14.47 -16.46
C SER A 167 6.49 15.28 -17.49
N LEU A 168 6.51 16.62 -17.36
CA LEU A 168 7.37 17.52 -18.13
C LEU A 168 8.81 17.67 -17.56
N GLY A 169 9.19 16.92 -16.52
CA GLY A 169 10.52 16.96 -15.89
C GLY A 169 10.79 18.21 -15.03
N GLN A 170 9.79 19.07 -14.78
CA GLN A 170 9.90 20.35 -14.07
C GLN A 170 9.84 20.13 -12.55
N LEU A 171 10.74 19.30 -12.00
CA LEU A 171 10.67 18.78 -10.62
C LEU A 171 10.51 19.87 -9.55
N THR A 172 11.23 20.99 -9.66
CA THR A 172 11.15 22.10 -8.70
C THR A 172 9.78 22.77 -8.68
N ALA A 173 9.15 22.93 -9.85
CA ALA A 173 7.80 23.48 -9.97
C ALA A 173 6.78 22.47 -9.42
N ALA A 174 6.93 21.19 -9.76
CA ALA A 174 6.08 20.12 -9.25
C ALA A 174 6.07 20.07 -7.70
N ILE A 175 7.24 20.18 -7.06
CA ILE A 175 7.37 20.28 -5.60
C ILE A 175 6.55 21.46 -5.04
N GLN A 176 6.61 22.64 -5.68
CA GLN A 176 5.86 23.82 -5.26
C GLN A 176 4.35 23.61 -5.38
N SER A 177 3.88 23.07 -6.51
CA SER A 177 2.45 22.80 -6.73
C SER A 177 1.89 21.70 -5.82
N TYR A 178 2.63 20.62 -5.53
CA TYR A 178 2.20 19.63 -4.54
C TYR A 178 2.22 20.17 -3.10
N ARG A 179 3.24 20.96 -2.72
CA ARG A 179 3.24 21.64 -1.40
C ARG A 179 2.05 22.59 -1.28
N ARG A 180 1.70 23.33 -2.34
CA ARG A 180 0.53 24.22 -2.33
C ARG A 180 -0.81 23.45 -2.22
N ALA A 181 -0.91 22.27 -2.84
CA ALA A 181 -2.06 21.39 -2.63
C ALA A 181 -2.16 20.91 -1.16
N LEU A 182 -1.03 20.59 -0.52
CA LEU A 182 -0.99 20.18 0.89
C LEU A 182 -1.20 21.33 1.89
N GLU A 183 -0.85 22.57 1.53
CA GLU A 183 -1.21 23.78 2.29
C GLU A 183 -2.73 24.03 2.30
N LEU A 184 -3.38 23.80 1.15
CA LEU A 184 -4.83 23.98 0.99
C LEU A 184 -5.63 22.82 1.59
N HIS A 185 -5.13 21.59 1.46
CA HIS A 185 -5.72 20.40 2.06
C HIS A 185 -4.66 19.50 2.73
N PRO A 186 -4.48 19.61 4.06
CA PRO A 186 -3.47 18.85 4.80
C PRO A 186 -3.71 17.34 4.93
N HIS A 187 -4.87 16.78 4.56
CA HIS A 187 -5.14 15.34 4.58
C HIS A 187 -5.26 14.74 3.15
N PHE A 188 -4.28 15.02 2.28
CA PHE A 188 -4.27 14.51 0.90
C PHE A 188 -3.16 13.45 0.70
N PRO A 189 -3.46 12.12 0.80
CA PRO A 189 -2.45 11.07 0.73
C PRO A 189 -1.75 10.97 -0.63
N ASP A 190 -2.49 11.11 -1.74
CA ASP A 190 -1.93 11.17 -3.10
C ASP A 190 -0.89 12.29 -3.24
N ALA A 191 -1.21 13.52 -2.82
CA ALA A 191 -0.30 14.66 -2.92
C ALA A 191 0.99 14.45 -2.10
N ARG A 192 0.88 13.86 -0.90
CA ARG A 192 2.04 13.44 -0.10
C ARG A 192 2.88 12.40 -0.82
N TYR A 193 2.27 11.36 -1.36
CA TYR A 193 2.95 10.28 -2.08
C TYR A 193 3.71 10.81 -3.31
N ARG A 194 3.06 11.65 -4.13
CA ARG A 194 3.68 12.29 -5.31
C ARG A 194 4.85 13.18 -4.90
N LEU A 195 4.70 14.00 -3.86
CA LEU A 195 5.77 14.85 -3.33
C LEU A 195 6.93 14.02 -2.78
N ALA A 196 6.66 12.97 -2.00
CA ALA A 196 7.65 12.06 -1.42
C ALA A 196 8.52 11.38 -2.49
N LEU A 197 7.91 10.94 -3.60
CA LEU A 197 8.65 10.40 -4.75
C LEU A 197 9.63 11.41 -5.35
N ILE A 198 9.19 12.67 -5.55
CA ILE A 198 10.03 13.71 -6.17
C ILE A 198 11.14 14.19 -5.22
N LEU A 199 10.84 14.28 -3.92
CA LEU A 199 11.85 14.55 -2.89
C LEU A 199 12.89 13.43 -2.83
N LYS A 200 12.49 12.15 -2.98
CA LYS A 200 13.41 11.02 -3.09
C LYS A 200 14.30 11.11 -4.32
N LEU A 201 13.77 11.51 -5.49
CA LEU A 201 14.54 11.75 -6.72
C LEU A 201 15.51 12.93 -6.61
N THR A 202 15.21 13.91 -5.77
CA THR A 202 16.07 15.08 -5.48
C THR A 202 16.95 14.89 -4.24
N ASN A 203 17.13 13.65 -3.77
CA ASN A 203 17.94 13.26 -2.61
C ASN A 203 17.54 13.89 -1.25
N GLN A 204 16.33 14.45 -1.14
CA GLN A 204 15.76 15.02 0.09
C GLN A 204 15.15 13.91 0.98
N HIS A 205 15.95 12.88 1.28
CA HIS A 205 15.48 11.59 1.80
C HIS A 205 14.71 11.66 3.13
N ARG A 206 15.02 12.62 4.03
CA ARG A 206 14.35 12.74 5.33
C ARG A 206 12.88 13.16 5.17
N GLU A 207 12.65 14.28 4.49
CA GLU A 207 11.29 14.79 4.20
C GLU A 207 10.52 13.79 3.32
N ALA A 208 11.19 13.18 2.35
CA ALA A 208 10.62 12.13 1.51
C ALA A 208 10.11 10.92 2.31
N THR A 209 10.85 10.49 3.33
CA THR A 209 10.46 9.34 4.16
C THR A 209 9.26 9.68 5.04
N GLN A 210 9.25 10.87 5.67
CA GLN A 210 8.13 11.32 6.50
C GLN A 210 6.83 11.44 5.70
N LEU A 211 6.88 12.03 4.50
CA LEU A 211 5.70 12.14 3.64
C LEU A 211 5.27 10.79 3.04
N MET A 212 6.19 9.83 2.87
CA MET A 212 5.86 8.46 2.46
C MET A 212 5.17 7.68 3.60
N GLU A 213 5.58 7.90 4.85
CA GLU A 213 4.98 7.31 6.05
C GLU A 213 3.55 7.84 6.25
N ASP A 214 3.36 9.16 6.23
CA ASP A 214 2.02 9.79 6.25
C ASP A 214 1.12 9.26 5.11
N ALA A 215 1.65 9.08 3.89
CA ALA A 215 0.88 8.56 2.76
C ALA A 215 0.54 7.07 2.88
N ALA A 216 1.40 6.29 3.53
CA ALA A 216 1.15 4.88 3.84
C ALA A 216 0.05 4.74 4.93
N ILE A 217 0.09 5.61 5.95
CA ILE A 217 -0.98 5.76 6.95
C ILE A 217 -2.28 6.19 6.27
N GLY A 218 -2.23 7.13 5.33
CA GLY A 218 -3.34 7.55 4.47
C GLY A 218 -3.78 6.53 3.40
N GLY A 219 -3.40 5.25 3.53
CA GLY A 219 -3.94 4.15 2.74
C GLY A 219 -3.32 3.90 1.35
N ILE A 220 -2.35 4.71 0.89
CA ILE A 220 -1.80 4.57 -0.47
C ILE A 220 -1.00 3.26 -0.61
N PRO A 221 -1.43 2.25 -1.42
CA PRO A 221 -0.84 0.91 -1.42
C PRO A 221 0.63 0.90 -1.86
N GLN A 222 0.99 1.79 -2.78
CA GLN A 222 2.36 1.94 -3.26
C GLN A 222 3.26 2.58 -2.20
N ALA A 223 2.73 3.51 -1.39
CA ALA A 223 3.45 4.11 -0.28
C ALA A 223 3.71 3.09 0.84
N GLN A 224 2.70 2.28 1.19
CA GLN A 224 2.82 1.16 2.11
C GLN A 224 3.90 0.16 1.65
N TYR A 225 3.89 -0.23 0.36
CA TYR A 225 4.95 -1.06 -0.22
C TYR A 225 6.36 -0.43 -0.13
N PHE A 226 6.47 0.90 -0.33
CA PHE A 226 7.75 1.59 -0.16
C PHE A 226 8.18 1.71 1.30
N MET A 227 7.27 1.91 2.25
CA MET A 227 7.58 1.90 3.69
C MET A 227 8.02 0.51 4.15
N GLY A 228 7.38 -0.56 3.67
CA GLY A 228 7.83 -1.93 3.93
C GLY A 228 9.28 -2.15 3.49
N ASN A 229 9.63 -1.66 2.30
CA ASN A 229 11.01 -1.65 1.81
C ASN A 229 11.95 -0.71 2.58
N ALA A 230 11.45 0.40 3.13
CA ALA A 230 12.24 1.32 3.94
C ALA A 230 12.65 0.68 5.27
N TYR A 231 11.69 0.12 6.02
CA TYR A 231 11.97 -0.59 7.29
C TYR A 231 12.77 -1.88 7.09
N ARG A 232 12.61 -2.59 5.96
CA ARG A 232 13.45 -3.75 5.62
C ARG A 232 14.95 -3.40 5.57
N ASN A 233 15.25 -2.21 5.03
CA ASN A 233 16.60 -1.82 4.62
C ASN A 233 17.22 -0.71 5.48
N GLY A 234 16.46 -0.06 6.37
CA GLY A 234 16.91 1.11 7.14
C GLY A 234 17.00 2.40 6.31
N GLN A 235 16.16 2.55 5.29
CA GLN A 235 16.21 3.71 4.37
C GLN A 235 15.40 4.87 4.92
N GLY A 236 16.03 5.74 5.73
CA GLY A 236 15.40 6.93 6.33
C GLY A 236 14.64 6.66 7.63
N VAL A 237 14.33 5.39 7.91
CA VAL A 237 13.80 4.85 9.17
C VAL A 237 14.79 3.89 9.81
N GLU A 238 14.63 3.57 11.09
CA GLU A 238 15.34 2.45 11.72
C GLU A 238 14.92 1.12 11.08
N LYS A 239 15.86 0.17 10.97
CA LYS A 239 15.59 -1.13 10.36
C LYS A 239 14.71 -2.00 11.26
N ASN A 240 13.47 -2.27 10.86
CA ASN A 240 12.49 -3.05 11.61
C ASN A 240 11.76 -4.04 10.70
N LEU A 241 12.04 -5.35 10.84
CA LEU A 241 11.41 -6.36 9.97
C LEU A 241 9.93 -6.59 10.28
N ALA A 242 9.47 -6.36 11.53
CA ALA A 242 8.07 -6.49 11.89
C ALA A 242 7.21 -5.39 11.23
N LEU A 243 7.67 -4.14 11.27
CA LEU A 243 7.04 -3.03 10.54
C LEU A 243 7.15 -3.21 9.02
N ALA A 244 8.24 -3.80 8.52
CA ALA A 244 8.36 -4.15 7.10
C ALA A 244 7.25 -5.12 6.67
N ILE A 245 7.01 -6.17 7.46
CA ILE A 245 5.92 -7.13 7.26
C ILE A 245 4.55 -6.46 7.36
N HIS A 246 4.31 -5.64 8.40
CA HIS A 246 3.05 -4.92 8.57
C HIS A 246 2.68 -4.10 7.34
N TRP A 247 3.60 -3.26 6.86
CA TRP A 247 3.34 -2.39 5.71
C TRP A 247 3.21 -3.15 4.39
N TRP A 248 3.90 -4.29 4.22
CA TRP A 248 3.62 -5.15 3.06
C TRP A 248 2.27 -5.88 3.17
N THR A 249 1.86 -6.34 4.35
CA THR A 249 0.54 -6.98 4.52
C THR A 249 -0.58 -6.00 4.19
N LYS A 250 -0.54 -4.77 4.73
CA LYS A 250 -1.46 -3.67 4.37
C LYS A 250 -1.54 -3.43 2.86
N ALA A 251 -0.38 -3.40 2.19
CA ALA A 251 -0.34 -3.22 0.75
C ALA A 251 -0.94 -4.41 -0.02
N VAL A 252 -0.78 -5.66 0.47
CA VAL A 252 -1.38 -6.86 -0.13
C VAL A 252 -2.90 -6.91 0.06
N GLU A 253 -3.42 -6.45 1.20
CA GLU A 253 -4.86 -6.28 1.43
C GLU A 253 -5.48 -5.34 0.37
N LEU A 254 -4.70 -4.36 -0.09
CA LEU A 254 -5.04 -3.41 -1.16
C LEU A 254 -4.46 -3.82 -2.54
N GLY A 255 -4.26 -5.12 -2.78
CA GLY A 255 -3.94 -5.70 -4.10
C GLY A 255 -2.52 -5.49 -4.64
N GLN A 256 -1.60 -4.89 -3.88
CA GLN A 256 -0.26 -4.54 -4.36
C GLN A 256 0.67 -5.77 -4.49
N GLN A 257 0.65 -6.43 -5.66
CA GLN A 257 1.41 -7.67 -5.94
C GLN A 257 2.89 -7.62 -5.51
N ARG A 258 3.60 -6.50 -5.73
CA ARG A 258 5.02 -6.35 -5.35
C ARG A 258 5.28 -6.51 -3.84
N ALA A 259 4.27 -6.23 -3.00
CA ALA A 259 4.33 -6.46 -1.56
C ALA A 259 4.17 -7.95 -1.20
N ALA A 260 3.31 -8.69 -1.91
CA ALA A 260 3.18 -10.14 -1.78
C ALA A 260 4.50 -10.84 -2.17
N GLU A 261 5.10 -10.41 -3.28
CA GLU A 261 6.43 -10.89 -3.72
C GLU A 261 7.53 -10.64 -2.68
N SER A 262 7.49 -9.49 -2.00
CA SER A 262 8.44 -9.13 -0.94
C SER A 262 8.25 -9.98 0.33
N LEU A 263 7.01 -10.21 0.75
CA LEU A 263 6.67 -11.13 1.86
C LEU A 263 7.11 -12.56 1.53
N SER A 264 6.79 -13.05 0.33
CA SER A 264 7.19 -14.38 -0.14
C SER A 264 8.71 -14.54 -0.29
N GLN A 265 9.44 -13.48 -0.65
CA GLN A 265 10.90 -13.50 -0.59
C GLN A 265 11.40 -13.59 0.86
N LEU A 266 10.79 -12.89 1.82
CA LEU A 266 11.19 -12.95 3.23
C LEU A 266 10.84 -14.29 3.89
N ARG A 267 9.69 -14.91 3.57
CA ARG A 267 9.35 -16.28 4.00
C ARG A 267 10.37 -17.28 3.48
N ARG A 268 10.69 -17.24 2.19
CA ARG A 268 11.75 -18.09 1.61
C ARG A 268 13.12 -17.83 2.23
N GLN A 269 13.43 -16.60 2.66
CA GLN A 269 14.65 -16.31 3.42
C GLN A 269 14.65 -16.95 4.83
N ALA A 270 13.49 -17.00 5.50
CA ALA A 270 13.35 -17.65 6.80
C ALA A 270 13.40 -19.20 6.71
N LEU A 271 12.91 -19.77 5.59
CA LEU A 271 12.63 -21.20 5.44
C LEU A 271 13.64 -21.99 4.57
N SER A 272 14.36 -21.34 3.64
CA SER A 272 15.33 -22.02 2.77
C SER A 272 16.52 -22.57 3.59
N PRO A 273 16.94 -23.84 3.39
CA PRO A 273 18.09 -24.40 4.08
C PRO A 273 19.39 -23.69 3.69
N ASP A 274 19.48 -23.19 2.46
CA ASP A 274 20.66 -22.57 1.84
C ASP A 274 21.00 -21.18 2.39
N GLN A 275 20.09 -20.56 3.15
CA GLN A 275 20.36 -19.30 3.84
C GLN A 275 21.18 -19.53 5.11
N SER A 276 22.03 -18.56 5.45
CA SER A 276 22.82 -18.62 6.69
C SER A 276 21.91 -18.54 7.93
N ASP A 277 22.29 -19.24 9.00
CA ASP A 277 21.46 -19.34 10.22
C ASP A 277 21.09 -18.00 10.84
N ARG A 278 21.97 -16.99 10.71
CA ARG A 278 21.64 -15.62 11.06
C ARG A 278 20.52 -15.05 10.19
N ARG A 279 20.61 -15.14 8.86
CA ARG A 279 19.56 -14.60 7.95
C ARG A 279 18.21 -15.31 8.10
N LYS A 280 18.22 -16.61 8.45
CA LYS A 280 17.01 -17.38 8.76
C LYS A 280 16.39 -16.90 10.07
N LYS A 281 17.18 -16.81 11.15
CA LYS A 281 16.74 -16.31 12.47
C LYS A 281 16.26 -14.86 12.40
N ASP A 282 17.04 -13.96 11.80
CA ASP A 282 16.68 -12.53 11.63
C ASP A 282 15.33 -12.37 10.92
N ALA A 283 15.04 -13.19 9.89
CA ALA A 283 13.77 -13.15 9.15
C ALA A 283 12.60 -13.76 9.93
N TYR A 284 12.81 -14.95 10.54
CA TYR A 284 11.78 -15.63 11.33
C TYR A 284 11.38 -14.82 12.57
N GLU A 285 12.35 -14.15 13.20
CA GLU A 285 12.12 -13.26 14.33
C GLU A 285 11.34 -12.00 13.93
N GLY A 286 11.55 -11.47 12.72
CA GLY A 286 10.69 -10.43 12.15
C GLY A 286 9.22 -10.85 12.07
N PHE A 287 8.95 -12.09 11.66
CA PHE A 287 7.59 -12.65 11.65
C PHE A 287 7.04 -12.88 13.07
N ASN A 288 7.84 -13.38 14.01
CA ASN A 288 7.46 -13.49 15.42
C ASN A 288 7.03 -12.14 16.01
N GLN A 289 7.84 -11.10 15.77
CA GLN A 289 7.60 -9.75 16.27
C GLN A 289 6.37 -9.11 15.62
N TYR A 290 6.14 -9.32 14.32
CA TYR A 290 4.90 -8.88 13.66
C TYR A 290 3.66 -9.56 14.26
N ARG A 291 3.65 -10.89 14.45
CA ARG A 291 2.55 -11.56 15.17
C ARG A 291 2.40 -11.02 16.59
N GLY A 292 3.50 -10.69 17.25
CA GLY A 292 3.53 -10.03 18.56
C GLY A 292 2.89 -8.63 18.57
N GLN A 293 3.04 -7.86 17.50
CA GLN A 293 2.46 -6.52 17.32
C GLN A 293 0.95 -6.56 17.08
N LEU A 294 0.39 -7.62 16.48
CA LEU A 294 -1.07 -7.75 16.29
C LEU A 294 -1.86 -7.68 17.62
N TRP A 295 -1.24 -8.07 18.74
CA TRP A 295 -1.82 -7.97 20.07
C TRP A 295 -1.92 -6.52 20.60
N ALA A 296 -1.23 -5.54 20.01
CA ALA A 296 -1.27 -4.15 20.47
C ALA A 296 -2.64 -3.49 20.27
N ASP A 297 -3.36 -3.91 19.22
CA ASP A 297 -4.71 -3.43 18.91
C ASP A 297 -5.80 -4.10 19.79
N TYR A 298 -5.43 -5.11 20.60
CA TYR A 298 -6.32 -5.94 21.40
C TYR A 298 -5.79 -6.12 22.84
N PRO A 299 -5.63 -5.03 23.63
CA PRO A 299 -5.00 -5.08 24.95
C PRO A 299 -5.78 -5.90 25.99
N ASP A 300 -7.10 -6.04 25.82
CA ASP A 300 -7.97 -6.79 26.72
C ASP A 300 -8.05 -8.31 26.38
N ALA A 301 -7.50 -8.74 25.23
CA ALA A 301 -7.57 -10.14 24.80
C ALA A 301 -6.65 -11.03 25.64
N GLY A 302 -7.14 -12.20 26.06
CA GLY A 302 -6.47 -13.07 27.03
C GLY A 302 -5.17 -13.71 26.53
N ARG A 303 -4.04 -13.01 26.66
CA ARG A 303 -2.69 -13.51 26.30
C ARG A 303 -2.04 -14.25 27.47
N ASN A 304 -1.86 -15.56 27.33
CA ASN A 304 -1.28 -16.43 28.36
C ASN A 304 0.18 -16.80 28.06
N GLY A 305 0.63 -16.65 26.80
CA GLY A 305 2.00 -16.96 26.39
C GLY A 305 2.48 -16.26 25.11
N HIS A 306 3.72 -16.59 24.72
CA HIS A 306 4.34 -16.09 23.48
C HIS A 306 3.95 -16.91 22.23
N SER A 307 3.48 -18.15 22.42
CA SER A 307 3.02 -19.07 21.37
C SER A 307 1.54 -18.91 21.00
N ASP A 308 0.80 -18.12 21.77
CA ASP A 308 -0.64 -17.93 21.61
C ASP A 308 -0.94 -17.21 20.28
N SER A 309 -1.93 -17.71 19.55
CA SER A 309 -2.51 -17.03 18.40
C SER A 309 -3.61 -16.09 18.87
N LEU A 310 -3.52 -14.82 18.49
CA LEU A 310 -4.57 -13.84 18.76
C LEU A 310 -5.85 -14.22 18.01
N GLY A 311 -5.74 -14.74 16.79
CA GLY A 311 -6.88 -15.22 16.01
C GLY A 311 -7.69 -16.29 16.76
N ILE A 312 -7.01 -17.28 17.37
CA ILE A 312 -7.67 -18.32 18.20
C ILE A 312 -8.38 -17.70 19.41
N THR A 313 -7.79 -16.70 20.07
CA THR A 313 -8.39 -16.02 21.22
C THR A 313 -9.65 -15.24 20.81
N LEU A 314 -9.57 -14.42 19.76
CA LEU A 314 -10.70 -13.64 19.24
C LEU A 314 -11.86 -14.53 18.74
N LEU A 315 -11.58 -15.73 18.21
CA LEU A 315 -12.63 -16.70 17.88
C LEU A 315 -13.39 -17.19 19.12
N LYS A 316 -12.70 -17.45 20.24
CA LYS A 316 -13.32 -17.89 21.50
C LYS A 316 -14.13 -16.76 22.15
N GLU A 317 -13.63 -15.53 22.05
CA GLU A 317 -14.28 -14.30 22.55
C GLU A 317 -15.45 -13.83 21.65
N SER A 318 -15.90 -14.66 20.71
CA SER A 318 -16.99 -14.40 19.75
C SER A 318 -16.75 -13.24 18.76
N GLN A 319 -15.55 -12.65 18.72
CA GLN A 319 -15.14 -11.66 17.72
C GLN A 319 -14.78 -12.32 16.36
N SER A 320 -15.67 -13.17 15.84
CA SER A 320 -15.36 -14.10 14.75
C SER A 320 -14.77 -13.45 13.48
N PRO A 321 -15.27 -12.29 12.98
CA PRO A 321 -14.71 -11.65 11.78
C PRO A 321 -13.25 -11.20 11.96
N ASN A 322 -12.95 -10.62 13.12
CA ASN A 322 -11.59 -10.20 13.48
C ASN A 322 -10.70 -11.44 13.67
N GLY A 323 -11.19 -12.45 14.39
CA GLY A 323 -10.45 -13.68 14.66
C GLY A 323 -9.96 -14.41 13.40
N VAL A 324 -10.81 -14.62 12.39
CA VAL A 324 -10.34 -15.30 11.16
C VAL A 324 -9.42 -14.41 10.32
N THR A 325 -9.64 -13.10 10.30
CA THR A 325 -8.75 -12.15 9.60
C THR A 325 -7.36 -12.15 10.24
N THR A 326 -7.29 -12.11 11.58
CA THR A 326 -6.04 -12.25 12.34
C THR A 326 -5.41 -13.63 12.16
N LEU A 327 -6.17 -14.73 12.14
CA LEU A 327 -5.63 -16.06 11.83
C LEU A 327 -4.92 -16.09 10.46
N LEU A 328 -5.53 -15.48 9.44
CA LEU A 328 -4.93 -15.39 8.10
C LEU A 328 -3.65 -14.55 8.13
N ALA A 329 -3.63 -13.42 8.83
CA ALA A 329 -2.42 -12.60 9.01
C ALA A 329 -1.31 -13.35 9.78
N GLU A 330 -1.65 -14.05 10.87
CA GLU A 330 -0.72 -14.87 11.66
C GLU A 330 -0.17 -16.05 10.83
N ALA A 331 -1.00 -16.70 10.01
CA ALA A 331 -0.58 -17.77 9.10
C ALA A 331 0.33 -17.22 7.97
N PHE A 332 -0.03 -16.11 7.32
CA PHE A 332 0.85 -15.42 6.37
C PHE A 332 2.15 -14.91 7.03
N ALA A 333 2.20 -14.82 8.35
CA ALA A 333 3.39 -14.58 9.16
C ALA A 333 3.97 -15.85 9.83
N LEU A 334 3.89 -17.00 9.15
CA LEU A 334 4.50 -18.28 9.57
C LEU A 334 4.01 -18.82 10.93
N GLY A 335 2.82 -18.44 11.39
CA GLY A 335 2.21 -18.99 12.60
C GLY A 335 1.77 -20.44 12.39
N GLU A 336 2.38 -21.38 13.12
CA GLU A 336 2.03 -22.81 13.05
C GLU A 336 0.64 -23.08 13.64
N THR A 337 0.38 -22.60 14.86
CA THR A 337 -0.93 -22.69 15.53
C THR A 337 -2.07 -22.08 14.72
N ALA A 338 -1.81 -20.96 14.03
CA ALA A 338 -2.77 -20.34 13.13
C ALA A 338 -3.06 -21.19 11.88
N HIS A 339 -2.04 -21.84 11.29
CA HIS A 339 -2.26 -22.79 10.19
C HIS A 339 -3.04 -24.03 10.62
N GLU A 340 -2.79 -24.56 11.82
CA GLU A 340 -3.50 -25.73 12.35
C GLU A 340 -4.99 -25.44 12.56
N GLU A 341 -5.33 -24.29 13.17
CA GLU A 341 -6.72 -23.87 13.33
C GLU A 341 -7.38 -23.54 11.98
N LEU A 342 -6.70 -22.84 11.07
CA LEU A 342 -7.23 -22.61 9.72
C LEU A 342 -7.47 -23.92 8.95
N ALA A 343 -6.64 -24.94 9.13
CA ALA A 343 -6.84 -26.25 8.50
C ALA A 343 -8.10 -26.93 9.04
N ARG A 344 -8.30 -26.88 10.37
CA ARG A 344 -9.53 -27.35 11.02
C ARG A 344 -10.77 -26.60 10.50
N LEU A 345 -10.69 -25.26 10.42
CA LEU A 345 -11.79 -24.41 9.96
C LEU A 345 -12.11 -24.59 8.46
N TYR A 346 -11.12 -24.92 7.63
CA TYR A 346 -11.33 -25.24 6.22
C TYR A 346 -12.21 -26.50 6.05
N GLU A 347 -11.99 -27.50 6.90
CA GLU A 347 -12.73 -28.77 6.90
C GLU A 347 -14.11 -28.66 7.60
N THR A 348 -14.22 -27.92 8.71
CA THR A 348 -15.48 -27.79 9.47
C THR A 348 -16.39 -26.64 9.03
N GLY A 349 -15.84 -25.63 8.36
CA GLY A 349 -16.45 -24.29 8.28
C GLY A 349 -16.48 -23.58 9.64
N LEU A 350 -17.04 -22.36 9.66
CA LEU A 350 -17.36 -21.60 10.87
C LEU A 350 -18.67 -20.83 10.68
N ASP A 351 -19.78 -21.42 11.14
CA ASP A 351 -21.10 -20.76 11.16
C ASP A 351 -21.54 -20.30 9.75
N THR A 352 -22.62 -19.53 9.67
CA THR A 352 -23.14 -18.86 8.46
C THR A 352 -22.17 -17.89 7.77
N ARG A 353 -21.00 -17.60 8.39
CA ARG A 353 -20.08 -16.52 7.99
C ARG A 353 -18.77 -17.01 7.38
N PHE A 354 -18.43 -18.29 7.51
CA PHE A 354 -17.26 -18.88 6.89
C PHE A 354 -17.64 -20.25 6.32
N THR A 355 -17.94 -20.27 5.02
CA THR A 355 -18.28 -21.49 4.29
C THR A 355 -17.18 -22.53 4.39
N GLN A 356 -17.57 -23.81 4.48
CA GLN A 356 -16.65 -24.92 4.28
C GLN A 356 -15.84 -24.71 2.99
N PHE A 357 -14.54 -25.00 3.03
CA PHE A 357 -13.60 -24.85 1.92
C PHE A 357 -13.33 -23.41 1.40
N ASP A 358 -13.46 -22.37 2.24
CA ASP A 358 -13.18 -20.95 1.87
C ASP A 358 -11.85 -20.75 1.10
N ALA A 359 -11.95 -20.09 -0.05
CA ALA A 359 -10.84 -19.88 -0.98
C ALA A 359 -9.67 -19.08 -0.40
N ARG A 360 -9.87 -18.25 0.63
CA ARG A 360 -8.82 -17.46 1.29
C ARG A 360 -7.85 -18.33 2.06
N ILE A 361 -8.34 -19.37 2.74
CA ILE A 361 -7.48 -20.34 3.43
C ILE A 361 -6.68 -21.15 2.41
N LEU A 362 -7.33 -21.63 1.35
CA LEU A 362 -6.64 -22.35 0.28
C LEU A 362 -5.56 -21.47 -0.39
N THR A 363 -5.85 -20.18 -0.62
CA THR A 363 -4.88 -19.20 -1.15
C THR A 363 -3.71 -18.99 -0.18
N CYS A 364 -3.98 -18.84 1.12
CA CYS A 364 -2.95 -18.73 2.15
C CYS A 364 -2.02 -19.95 2.14
N PHE A 365 -2.60 -21.16 2.21
CA PHE A 365 -1.83 -22.41 2.21
C PHE A 365 -1.04 -22.63 0.92
N THR A 366 -1.61 -22.34 -0.25
CA THR A 366 -0.88 -22.44 -1.54
C THR A 366 0.28 -21.47 -1.62
N THR A 367 0.15 -20.26 -1.08
CA THR A 367 1.24 -19.29 -1.01
C THR A 367 2.31 -19.72 -0.03
N THR A 368 1.97 -20.02 1.23
CA THR A 368 2.96 -20.36 2.26
C THR A 368 3.64 -21.71 1.99
N ALA A 369 2.94 -22.70 1.42
CA ALA A 369 3.55 -23.94 0.96
C ALA A 369 4.53 -23.72 -0.21
N GLY A 370 4.20 -22.83 -1.15
CA GLY A 370 5.08 -22.40 -2.24
C GLY A 370 6.32 -21.64 -1.75
N ASP A 371 6.19 -20.88 -0.67
CA ASP A 371 7.30 -20.27 0.07
C ASP A 371 8.11 -21.27 0.92
N GLY A 372 7.71 -22.54 0.94
CA GLY A 372 8.43 -23.66 1.57
C GLY A 372 7.84 -24.15 2.89
N PHE A 373 6.79 -23.50 3.43
CA PHE A 373 6.31 -23.73 4.79
C PHE A 373 5.72 -25.12 4.99
N VAL A 374 6.31 -25.88 5.92
CA VAL A 374 6.01 -27.31 6.14
C VAL A 374 4.57 -27.56 6.61
N PRO A 375 4.00 -26.83 7.60
CA PRO A 375 2.60 -27.01 7.99
C PRO A 375 1.62 -26.81 6.83
N ALA A 376 1.85 -25.82 5.96
CA ALA A 376 1.03 -25.59 4.77
C ALA A 376 1.16 -26.72 3.73
N LYS A 377 2.37 -27.23 3.47
CA LYS A 377 2.58 -28.42 2.62
C LYS A 377 1.81 -29.63 3.16
N LYS A 378 1.80 -29.84 4.48
CA LYS A 378 1.05 -30.91 5.16
C LYS A 378 -0.48 -30.72 5.03
N ALA A 379 -0.98 -29.49 5.20
CA ALA A 379 -2.40 -29.17 5.05
C ALA A 379 -2.89 -29.37 3.60
N LEU A 380 -2.18 -28.82 2.61
CA LEU A 380 -2.54 -29.00 1.19
C LEU A 380 -2.50 -30.46 0.75
N ALA A 381 -1.57 -31.26 1.27
CA ALA A 381 -1.52 -32.68 0.96
C ALA A 381 -2.79 -33.41 1.40
N ARG A 382 -3.36 -33.09 2.57
CA ARG A 382 -4.67 -33.60 2.98
C ARG A 382 -5.80 -33.09 2.09
N ILE A 383 -5.83 -31.78 1.82
CA ILE A 383 -6.87 -31.11 1.01
C ILE A 383 -6.96 -31.74 -0.39
N TYR A 384 -5.85 -31.80 -1.13
CA TYR A 384 -5.82 -32.46 -2.44
C TYR A 384 -5.97 -33.98 -2.34
N GLY A 385 -5.40 -34.62 -1.32
CA GLY A 385 -5.46 -36.07 -1.15
C GLY A 385 -6.87 -36.60 -0.89
N LYS A 386 -7.68 -35.87 -0.11
CA LYS A 386 -9.07 -36.22 0.26
C LYS A 386 -10.14 -35.54 -0.61
N GLY A 387 -9.76 -34.58 -1.47
CA GLY A 387 -10.70 -33.87 -2.35
C GLY A 387 -11.55 -32.81 -1.63
N LEU A 388 -10.97 -32.14 -0.63
CA LEU A 388 -11.68 -31.23 0.27
C LEU A 388 -11.90 -29.87 -0.39
N GLY A 389 -13.07 -29.66 -0.99
CA GLY A 389 -13.40 -28.44 -1.75
C GLY A 389 -12.65 -28.29 -3.08
N VAL A 390 -11.87 -29.30 -3.48
CA VAL A 390 -11.03 -29.33 -4.68
C VAL A 390 -11.09 -30.72 -5.31
N THR A 391 -10.83 -30.83 -6.62
CA THR A 391 -10.66 -32.13 -7.27
C THR A 391 -9.58 -32.95 -6.58
N GLN A 392 -9.90 -34.21 -6.27
CA GLN A 392 -8.96 -35.12 -5.60
C GLN A 392 -7.72 -35.38 -6.47
N ASP A 393 -6.54 -35.13 -5.92
CA ASP A 393 -5.25 -35.37 -6.57
C ASP A 393 -4.22 -35.91 -5.57
N VAL A 394 -4.20 -37.25 -5.49
CA VAL A 394 -3.26 -38.01 -4.64
C VAL A 394 -1.81 -37.89 -5.14
N GLN A 395 -1.56 -37.54 -6.40
CA GLN A 395 -0.19 -37.39 -6.92
C GLN A 395 0.40 -36.03 -6.53
N LYS A 396 -0.38 -34.96 -6.63
CA LYS A 396 -0.05 -33.63 -6.10
C LYS A 396 0.15 -33.65 -4.59
N ALA A 397 -0.71 -34.38 -3.85
CA ALA A 397 -0.50 -34.62 -2.42
C ALA A 397 0.84 -35.33 -2.13
N LYS A 398 1.18 -36.40 -2.85
CA LYS A 398 2.48 -37.09 -2.74
C LYS A 398 3.67 -36.18 -3.07
N ALA A 399 3.53 -35.31 -4.08
CA ALA A 399 4.58 -34.37 -4.46
C ALA A 399 4.89 -33.36 -3.35
N MET A 400 3.86 -32.82 -2.69
CA MET A 400 4.00 -31.89 -1.56
C MET A 400 4.68 -32.51 -0.33
N LEU A 401 4.58 -33.83 -0.16
CA LEU A 401 5.17 -34.59 0.96
C LEU A 401 6.57 -35.15 0.66
N LYS A 402 7.13 -34.90 -0.54
CA LYS A 402 8.40 -35.50 -1.01
C LYS A 402 9.63 -35.08 -0.19
N GLU A 403 9.62 -33.87 0.35
CA GLU A 403 10.72 -33.26 1.09
C GLU A 403 10.68 -33.53 2.61
N LEU A 404 9.61 -34.19 3.09
CA LEU A 404 9.38 -34.44 4.51
C LEU A 404 9.97 -35.79 4.97
N PRO A 405 10.19 -35.99 6.29
CA PRO A 405 10.63 -37.27 6.82
C PRO A 405 9.67 -38.41 6.43
N LYS A 406 10.23 -39.53 5.94
CA LYS A 406 9.46 -40.66 5.38
C LYS A 406 8.34 -41.17 6.30
N GLN A 407 8.53 -41.10 7.62
CA GLN A 407 7.54 -41.50 8.62
C GLN A 407 6.32 -40.56 8.64
N GLU A 408 6.53 -39.24 8.57
CA GLU A 408 5.47 -38.24 8.50
C GLU A 408 4.71 -38.32 7.17
N SER A 409 5.44 -38.41 6.05
CA SER A 409 4.83 -38.57 4.72
C SER A 409 3.98 -39.84 4.64
N LYS A 410 4.44 -40.95 5.25
CA LYS A 410 3.65 -42.19 5.32
C LYS A 410 2.41 -42.03 6.19
N ALA A 411 2.50 -41.35 7.33
CA ALA A 411 1.35 -41.12 8.21
C ALA A 411 0.26 -40.27 7.53
N ILE A 412 0.64 -39.19 6.85
CA ILE A 412 -0.30 -38.33 6.12
C ILE A 412 -0.90 -39.07 4.91
N LEU A 413 -0.12 -39.90 4.21
CA LEU A 413 -0.65 -40.72 3.10
C LEU A 413 -1.59 -41.84 3.57
N ALA A 414 -1.46 -42.34 4.80
CA ALA A 414 -2.42 -43.26 5.40
C ALA A 414 -3.73 -42.53 5.78
N ASP A 415 -3.64 -41.36 6.42
CA ASP A 415 -4.78 -40.47 6.71
C ASP A 415 -5.56 -40.08 5.43
N ILE A 416 -4.86 -39.88 4.31
CA ILE A 416 -5.46 -39.61 2.99
C ILE A 416 -6.15 -40.86 2.39
N ALA A 417 -5.66 -42.07 2.66
CA ALA A 417 -6.21 -43.30 2.09
C ALA A 417 -7.53 -43.74 2.73
N GLY A 418 -7.80 -43.30 3.97
CA GLY A 418 -8.91 -43.78 4.79
C GLY A 418 -8.57 -45.02 5.62
N PRO A 419 -9.48 -45.44 6.51
CA PRO A 419 -9.36 -46.65 7.33
C PRO A 419 -9.60 -47.94 6.52
#